data_AF-A0A930ANU7-F1
#
_entry.id   AF-A0A930ANU7-F1
#
_cell.length_a   1.000
_cell.length_b   1.000
_cell.length_c   1.000
_cell.angle_alpha   90.00
_cell.angle_beta   90.00
_cell.angle_gamma   90.00
#
_symmetry.space_group_name_H-M   'P 1'
#
loop_
_entity.id
_entity.type
_entity.pdbx_description
1 polymer ?
#
loop_
_entity_poly.entity_id
_entity_poly.type
_entity_poly.pdbx_seq_one_letter_code
_entity_poly.pdbx_strand_id
1 'polypeptide(L)' 'MLGVDIVDMLRIDLEKPIISHVLTQSEMVEFSSKHTTTQKKQYFAGRFAAKEAIFKATQDKDYLQ' A
#
# COMPACT_ATOMS: atom_id res chain seq x y z
N MET A 1 -9.46 5.72 17.44
CA MET A 1 -10.58 6.21 16.61
C MET A 1 -10.81 5.21 15.48
N LEU A 2 -11.87 5.34 14.68
CA LEU A 2 -12.00 4.55 13.44
C LEU A 2 -11.27 5.27 12.31
N GLY A 3 -10.73 4.52 11.34
CA GLY A 3 -10.05 5.05 10.16
C GLY A 3 -10.45 4.30 8.90
N VAL A 4 -10.58 5.03 7.79
CA VAL A 4 -10.97 4.50 6.48
C VAL A 4 -10.20 5.25 5.39
N ASP A 5 -9.93 4.57 4.28
CA ASP A 5 -9.28 5.17 3.12
C ASP A 5 -9.77 4.56 1.81
N ILE A 6 -9.66 5.32 0.72
CA ILE A 6 -10.00 4.90 -0.64
C ILE A 6 -8.88 5.31 -1.59
N VAL A 7 -8.50 4.39 -2.48
CA VAL A 7 -7.40 4.59 -3.44
C VAL A 7 -7.91 4.41 -4.86
N ASP A 8 -7.63 5.39 -5.72
CA ASP A 8 -7.87 5.29 -7.16
C ASP A 8 -6.70 4.57 -7.84
N MET A 9 -6.97 3.40 -8.42
CA MET A 9 -5.95 2.58 -9.10
C MET A 9 -5.35 3.24 -10.34
N LEU A 10 -6.05 4.19 -10.96
CA LEU A 10 -5.53 4.93 -12.12
C LEU A 10 -4.36 5.84 -11.74
N ARG A 11 -4.28 6.26 -10.47
CA ARG A 11 -3.19 7.08 -9.93
C ARG A 11 -1.94 6.29 -9.57
N ILE A 12 -2.05 4.96 -9.53
CA ILE A 12 -0.94 4.08 -9.17
C ILE A 12 -0.01 3.90 -10.36
N ASP A 13 1.22 4.35 -10.15
CA ASP A 13 2.34 4.17 -11.05
C ASP A 13 3.36 3.24 -10.39
N LEU A 14 3.61 2.09 -11.03
CA LEU A 14 4.45 1.04 -10.48
C LEU A 14 5.95 1.30 -10.65
N GLU A 15 6.34 2.30 -11.45
CA GLU A 15 7.75 2.66 -11.63
C GLU A 15 8.24 3.65 -10.56
N LYS A 16 7.32 4.21 -9.77
CA LYS A 16 7.67 5.17 -8.72
C LYS A 16 8.29 4.48 -7.50
N PRO A 17 9.28 5.12 -6.87
CA PRO A 17 9.93 4.59 -5.66
C PRO A 17 8.98 4.53 -4.45
N ILE A 18 7.77 5.09 -4.53
CA ILE A 18 6.78 5.02 -3.44
C ILE A 18 6.44 3.58 -3.04
N ILE A 19 6.54 2.62 -3.97
CA ILE A 19 6.23 1.21 -3.68
C ILE A 19 7.15 0.65 -2.60
N SER A 20 8.46 0.92 -2.70
CA SER A 20 9.42 0.42 -1.72
C SER A 20 9.34 1.12 -0.37
N HIS A 21 8.68 2.28 -0.29
CA HIS A 21 8.45 2.99 0.98
C HIS A 21 7.15 2.55 1.67
N VAL A 22 6.17 2.10 0.89
CA VAL A 22 4.88 1.66 1.42
C VAL A 22 4.91 0.17 1.73
N LEU A 23 5.58 -0.66 0.94
CA LEU A 23 5.62 -2.11 1.16
C LEU A 23 6.86 -2.49 1.99
N THR A 24 6.64 -3.28 3.04
CA THR A 24 7.68 -3.98 3.79
C THR A 24 8.32 -5.07 2.94
N GLN A 25 9.43 -5.63 3.43
CA GLN A 25 10.15 -6.70 2.71
C GLN A 25 9.27 -7.94 2.45
N SER A 26 8.42 -8.35 3.39
CA SER A 26 7.51 -9.49 3.19
C SER A 26 6.42 -9.18 2.16
N GLU A 27 5.83 -7.99 2.23
CA GLU A 27 4.85 -7.51 1.24
C GLU A 27 5.48 -7.41 -0.16
N MET A 28 6.76 -7.03 -0.26
CA MET A 28 7.49 -6.98 -1.53
C MET A 28 7.67 -8.36 -2.15
N VAL A 29 7.86 -9.41 -1.35
CA VAL A 29 7.91 -10.80 -1.85
C VAL A 29 6.55 -11.19 -2.45
N GLU A 30 5.45 -10.90 -1.75
CA GLU A 30 4.09 -11.15 -2.25
C GLU A 30 3.75 -10.32 -3.49
N PHE A 31 4.12 -9.04 -3.50
CA PHE A 31 3.94 -8.14 -4.65
C PHE A 31 4.69 -8.68 -5.88
N SER A 32 5.91 -9.20 -5.68
CA SER A 32 6.74 -9.78 -6.75
C SER A 32 6.15 -11.07 -7.32
N SER A 33 5.39 -11.83 -6.51
CA SER A 33 4.67 -13.02 -6.97
C SER A 33 3.45 -12.73 -7.86
N LYS A 34 3.01 -11.48 -7.99
CA LYS A 34 1.88 -11.11 -8.86
C LYS A 34 2.33 -11.08 -10.33
N HIS A 35 1.56 -11.75 -11.19
CA HIS A 35 1.95 -11.97 -12.58
C HIS A 35 1.49 -10.87 -13.54
N THR A 36 0.44 -10.12 -13.20
CA THR A 36 -0.08 -9.04 -14.05
C THR A 36 0.10 -7.67 -13.42
N THR A 37 0.23 -6.64 -14.25
CA THR A 37 0.27 -5.23 -13.80
C THR A 37 -0.97 -4.87 -12.99
N THR A 38 -2.15 -5.35 -13.40
CA THR A 38 -3.41 -5.12 -12.67
C THR A 38 -3.36 -5.73 -11.27
N GLN A 39 -2.89 -6.98 -11.13
CA GLN A 39 -2.74 -7.63 -9.82
C GLN A 39 -1.75 -6.88 -8.93
N LYS A 40 -0.64 -6.40 -9.51
CA LYS A 40 0.35 -5.57 -8.78
C LYS A 40 -0.29 -4.26 -8.30
N LYS A 41 -1.02 -3.55 -9.17
CA LYS A 41 -1.73 -2.32 -8.80
C LYS A 41 -2.76 -2.56 -7.70
N GLN A 42 -3.57 -3.62 -7.81
CA GLN A 42 -4.55 -4.00 -6.79
C GLN A 42 -3.91 -4.32 -5.44
N TYR A 43 -2.83 -5.10 -5.46
CA TYR A 43 -2.09 -5.45 -4.24
C TYR A 43 -1.55 -4.18 -3.56
N PHE A 44 -0.84 -3.34 -4.32
CA PHE A 44 -0.30 -2.08 -3.81
C PHE A 44 -1.42 -1.15 -3.30
N ALA A 45 -2.50 -0.97 -4.06
CA ALA A 45 -3.64 -0.14 -3.68
C ALA A 45 -4.23 -0.57 -2.32
N GLY A 46 -4.43 -1.88 -2.16
CA GLY A 46 -4.99 -2.44 -0.93
C GLY A 46 -4.08 -2.22 0.28
N ARG A 47 -2.77 -2.45 0.11
CA ARG A 47 -1.79 -2.20 1.18
C ARG A 47 -1.69 -0.72 1.53
N PHE A 48 -1.73 0.17 0.53
CA PHE A 48 -1.74 1.62 0.74
C PHE A 48 -2.97 2.06 1.54
N ALA A 49 -4.18 1.71 1.07
CA ALA A 49 -5.43 2.08 1.73
C ALA A 49 -5.51 1.53 3.17
N ALA A 50 -5.07 0.28 3.39
CA ALA A 50 -5.06 -0.31 4.72
C ALA A 50 -4.13 0.44 5.68
N LYS A 51 -2.91 0.77 5.23
CA LYS A 51 -1.93 1.50 6.04
C LYS A 51 -2.39 2.93 6.35
N GLU A 52 -2.99 3.62 5.38
CA GLU A 52 -3.62 4.92 5.59
C GLU A 52 -4.79 4.84 6.59
N ALA A 53 -5.66 3.84 6.47
CA ALA A 53 -6.77 3.65 7.40
C ALA A 53 -6.28 3.41 8.84
N ILE A 54 -5.22 2.60 9.01
CA ILE A 54 -4.62 2.35 10.34
C ILE A 54 -3.97 3.61 10.88
N PHE A 55 -3.22 4.35 10.06
CA PHE A 55 -2.63 5.63 10.44
C PHE A 55 -3.70 6.63 10.89
N LYS A 56 -4.82 6.75 10.15
CA LYS A 56 -5.94 7.63 10.55
C LYS A 56 -6.60 7.19 11.86
N ALA A 57 -6.73 5.89 12.10
CA ALA A 57 -7.34 5.33 13.30
C ALA A 57 -6.49 5.54 14.57
N THR A 58 -5.17 5.49 14.42
CA THR A 58 -4.18 5.47 15.52
C THR A 58 -3.45 6.80 15.72
N GLN A 59 -3.28 7.59 14.66
CA GLN A 59 -2.38 8.76 14.59
C GLN A 59 -0.92 8.44 14.96
N ASP A 60 -0.55 7.16 14.91
CA ASP A 60 0.79 6.70 15.25
C ASP A 60 1.73 6.86 14.06
N LYS A 61 2.71 7.76 14.21
CA LYS A 61 3.69 8.09 13.17
C LYS A 61 4.76 7.03 13.02
N ASP A 62 4.94 6.15 14.00
CA ASP A 62 5.95 5.10 13.99
C ASP A 62 5.41 3.79 13.40
N TYR A 63 4.10 3.72 13.10
CA TYR A 63 3.45 2.53 12.53
C TYR A 63 4.00 2.10 11.15
N LEU A 64 4.57 3.04 10.39
CA LEU A 64 5.11 2.78 9.05
C LEU A 64 6.63 2.52 9.03
N GLN A 65 7.29 2.53 10.19
CA GLN A 65 8.73 2.29 10.30
C GLN A 65 9.09 0.80 10.25
#